data_AF-A0A832PY59-F1
#
_entry.id   AF-A0A832PY59-F1
#
_cell.length_a   1.000
_cell.length_b   1.000
_cell.length_c   1.000
_cell.angle_alpha   90.00
_cell.angle_beta   90.00
_cell.angle_gamma   90.00
#
_symmetry.space_group_name_H-M   'P 1'
#
loop_
_entity.id
_entity.type
_entity.pdbx_description
1 polymer ?
#
loop_
_entity_poly.entity_id
_entity_poly.type
_entity_poly.pdbx_seq_one_letter_code
_entity_poly.pdbx_strand_id
1 'polypeptide(L)'
;MEILAKEGLVPERAKETVIRVKMDQIRVLFFVSDSKENIQAYAGFESDNTTCAKVNQWNADKRFSRAYLDDDDDPVIELDLDLEGGITQERLIDFITTVRHSVAGFRKHIYD
;
A
#
# COMPACT_ATOMS: atom_id res chain seq x y z
N MET A 1 -7.99 3.84 12.55
CA MET A 1 -6.90 3.87 13.56
C MET A 1 -6.92 2.64 14.44
N GLU A 2 -8.02 2.34 15.15
CA GLU A 2 -8.11 1.21 16.08
C GLU A 2 -7.75 -0.15 15.43
N ILE A 3 -8.27 -0.44 14.24
CA ILE A 3 -7.99 -1.70 13.52
C ILE A 3 -6.49 -1.87 13.25
N LEU A 4 -5.82 -0.83 12.75
CA LEU A 4 -4.37 -0.86 12.52
C LEU A 4 -3.59 -1.11 13.82
N ALA A 5 -4.01 -0.49 14.93
CA ALA A 5 -3.37 -0.69 16.24
C ALA A 5 -3.56 -2.13 16.77
N LYS A 6 -4.74 -2.73 16.55
CA LYS A 6 -5.00 -4.15 16.88
C LYS A 6 -4.11 -5.11 16.09
N GLU A 7 -3.76 -4.75 14.86
CA GLU A 7 -2.80 -5.48 14.01
C GLU A 7 -1.32 -5.25 14.41
N GLY A 8 -1.07 -4.61 15.56
CA GLY A 8 0.28 -4.35 16.07
C GLY A 8 1.02 -3.21 15.36
N LEU A 9 0.32 -2.43 14.55
CA LEU A 9 0.89 -1.29 13.86
C LEU A 9 0.78 -0.01 14.70
N VAL A 10 1.64 0.97 14.41
CA VAL A 10 1.59 2.30 15.04
C VAL A 10 1.10 3.31 14.00
N PRO A 11 -0.22 3.51 13.86
CA PRO A 11 -0.76 4.45 12.90
C PRO A 11 -0.69 5.88 13.44
N GLU A 12 -0.42 6.83 12.54
CA GLU A 12 -0.41 8.27 12.80
C GLU A 12 -1.34 8.98 11.81
N ARG A 13 -2.14 9.94 12.28
CA ARG A 13 -2.94 10.76 11.37
C ARG A 13 -2.05 11.84 10.76
N ALA A 14 -1.74 11.73 9.47
CA ALA A 14 -0.90 12.70 8.75
C ALA A 14 -1.70 13.89 8.22
N LYS A 15 -2.95 13.65 7.78
CA LYS A 15 -3.95 14.65 7.39
C LYS A 15 -5.35 14.13 7.78
N GLU A 16 -6.39 14.93 7.56
CA GLU A 16 -7.77 14.55 7.91
C GLU A 16 -8.18 13.19 7.33
N THR A 17 -7.86 12.93 6.06
CA THR A 17 -8.18 11.69 5.35
C THR A 17 -6.97 10.79 5.10
N VAL A 18 -5.81 11.09 5.69
CA VAL A 18 -4.57 10.36 5.45
C VAL A 18 -4.00 9.79 6.74
N ILE A 19 -3.87 8.47 6.77
CA ILE A 19 -3.25 7.74 7.88
C ILE A 19 -1.89 7.24 7.40
N ARG A 20 -0.85 7.54 8.16
CA ARG A 20 0.51 7.04 7.93
C ARG A 20 0.79 5.88 8.86
N VAL A 21 1.48 4.86 8.36
CA VAL A 21 1.97 3.75 9.17
C VAL A 21 3.28 3.23 8.60
N LYS A 22 4.13 2.66 9.45
CA LYS A 22 5.38 2.01 9.03
C LYS A 22 5.17 0.50 8.94
N MET A 23 5.45 -0.09 7.77
CA MET A 23 5.39 -1.52 7.51
C MET A 23 6.72 -1.95 6.89
N ASP A 24 7.42 -2.92 7.49
CA ASP A 24 8.73 -3.42 7.00
C ASP A 24 9.73 -2.32 6.63
N GLN A 25 9.93 -1.36 7.54
CA GLN A 25 10.74 -0.16 7.34
C GLN A 25 10.24 0.86 6.30
N ILE A 26 9.22 0.52 5.52
CA ILE A 26 8.63 1.38 4.50
C ILE A 26 7.47 2.18 5.09
N ARG A 27 7.38 3.45 4.69
CA ARG A 27 6.25 4.30 5.02
C ARG A 27 5.10 3.97 4.08
N VAL A 28 3.97 3.58 4.64
CA VAL A 28 2.72 3.35 3.93
C VAL A 28 1.72 4.45 4.30
N LEU A 29 1.07 5.01 3.29
CA LEU A 29 -0.03 5.96 3.44
C LEU A 29 -1.32 5.25 3.09
N PHE A 30 -2.32 5.40 3.95
CA PHE A 30 -3.71 5.04 3.66
C PHE A 30 -4.49 6.32 3.42
N PHE A 31 -4.92 6.52 2.18
CA PHE A 31 -5.84 7.57 1.78
C PHE A 31 -7.26 7.03 1.90
N VAL A 32 -8.07 7.63 2.75
CA VAL A 32 -9.50 7.36 2.81
C VAL A 32 -10.18 8.39 1.92
N SER A 33 -11.06 7.98 1.01
CA SER A 33 -11.76 8.95 0.16
C SER A 33 -12.60 9.92 1.01
N ASP A 34 -12.85 11.12 0.49
CA ASP A 34 -13.71 12.10 1.17
C ASP A 34 -15.14 11.56 1.39
N SER A 35 -15.62 10.72 0.46
CA SER A 35 -16.91 10.01 0.56
C SER A 35 -16.87 8.84 1.55
N LYS A 36 -15.69 8.41 1.99
CA LYS A 36 -15.44 7.25 2.87
C LYS A 36 -15.91 5.92 2.27
N GLU A 37 -15.92 5.83 0.95
CA GLU A 37 -16.35 4.65 0.18
C GLU A 37 -15.17 3.83 -0.33
N ASN A 38 -13.95 4.35 -0.30
CA ASN A 38 -12.78 3.56 -0.65
C ASN A 38 -11.55 3.97 0.16
N ILE A 39 -10.58 3.06 0.18
CA ILE A 39 -9.27 3.25 0.79
C ILE A 39 -8.21 2.87 -0.23
N GLN A 40 -7.24 3.76 -0.45
CA GLN A 40 -6.02 3.45 -1.18
C GLN A 40 -4.86 3.31 -0.19
N ALA A 41 -4.11 2.22 -0.29
CA ALA A 41 -2.79 2.10 0.32
C ALA A 41 -1.71 2.45 -0.72
N TYR A 42 -0.76 3.27 -0.32
CA TYR A 42 0.31 3.78 -1.17
C TYR A 42 1.66 3.67 -0.46
N ALA A 43 2.69 3.23 -1.17
CA ALA A 43 4.08 3.31 -0.73
C ALA A 43 5.00 3.63 -1.90
N GLY A 44 5.82 4.67 -1.72
CA GLY A 44 6.93 5.01 -2.62
C GLY A 44 8.26 4.47 -2.08
N PHE A 45 9.20 4.23 -2.99
CA PHE A 45 10.54 3.71 -2.72
C PHE A 45 11.56 4.58 -3.44
N GLU A 46 12.73 4.78 -2.82
CA GLU A 46 13.86 5.43 -3.48
C GLU A 46 14.73 4.34 -4.14
N SER A 47 14.91 4.38 -5.46
CA SER A 47 15.74 3.38 -6.16
C SER A 47 16.29 3.86 -7.49
N ASP A 48 17.62 3.95 -7.61
CA ASP A 48 18.30 4.38 -8.83
C ASP A 48 18.29 3.33 -9.97
N ASN A 49 17.86 2.10 -9.71
CA ASN A 49 18.07 0.96 -10.62
C ASN A 49 16.78 0.24 -11.04
N THR A 50 15.61 0.69 -10.57
CA THR A 50 14.37 0.01 -10.90
C THR A 50 13.94 0.39 -12.31
N THR A 51 13.71 -0.61 -13.16
CA THR A 51 13.26 -0.38 -14.55
C THR A 51 11.77 -0.66 -14.71
N CYS A 52 11.13 -0.06 -15.72
CA CYS A 52 9.76 -0.40 -16.12
C CYS A 52 9.58 -1.90 -16.39
N ALA A 53 10.61 -2.59 -16.92
CA ALA A 53 10.55 -4.03 -17.12
C ALA A 53 10.41 -4.80 -15.80
N LYS A 54 11.18 -4.39 -14.78
CA LYS A 54 11.13 -4.99 -13.44
C LYS A 54 9.78 -4.73 -12.76
N VAL A 55 9.24 -3.52 -12.90
CA VAL A 55 7.90 -3.18 -12.40
C VAL A 55 6.79 -3.93 -13.14
N ASN A 56 6.87 -4.04 -14.47
CA ASN A 56 5.92 -4.80 -15.26
C ASN A 56 5.93 -6.29 -14.90
N GLN A 57 7.10 -6.86 -14.59
CA GLN A 57 7.19 -8.24 -14.11
C GLN A 57 6.43 -8.44 -12.80
N TRP A 58 6.52 -7.49 -11.86
CA TRP A 58 5.71 -7.53 -10.63
C TRP A 58 4.21 -7.56 -10.95
N ASN A 59 3.75 -6.67 -11.82
CA ASN A 59 2.34 -6.60 -12.21
C ASN A 59 1.86 -7.85 -12.98
N ALA A 60 2.77 -8.55 -13.68
CA ALA A 60 2.45 -9.80 -14.37
C ALA A 60 2.31 -10.98 -13.39
N ASP A 61 3.16 -11.04 -12.36
CA ASP A 61 3.26 -12.17 -11.44
C ASP A 61 2.35 -12.06 -10.21
N LYS A 62 1.99 -10.84 -9.82
CA LYS A 62 1.27 -10.57 -8.57
C LYS A 62 -0.15 -10.09 -8.85
N ARG A 63 -1.03 -10.43 -7.92
CA ARG A 63 -2.42 -9.99 -7.89
C ARG A 63 -2.60 -8.99 -6.74
N PHE A 64 -3.64 -8.17 -6.83
CA PHE A 64 -4.12 -7.26 -5.78
C PHE A 64 -3.29 -6.01 -5.49
N SER A 65 -2.21 -5.78 -6.23
CA SER A 65 -1.46 -4.52 -6.21
C SER A 65 -1.09 -4.12 -7.62
N ARG A 66 -0.96 -2.82 -7.85
CA ARG A 66 -0.31 -2.27 -9.04
C ARG A 66 0.95 -1.53 -8.63
N ALA A 67 1.95 -1.57 -9.49
CA ALA A 67 3.19 -0.81 -9.32
C ALA A 67 3.52 -0.04 -10.61
N TYR A 68 4.21 1.08 -10.46
CA TYR A 68 4.67 1.94 -11.55
C TYR A 68 5.91 2.72 -11.11
N LEU A 69 6.59 3.39 -12.05
CA LEU A 69 7.55 4.46 -11.73
C LEU A 69 6.80 5.79 -11.78
N ASP A 70 7.02 6.65 -10.79
CA ASP A 70 6.44 7.99 -10.79
C ASP A 70 7.21 8.96 -11.71
N ASP A 71 6.88 10.25 -11.65
CA ASP A 71 7.43 11.27 -12.53
C ASP A 71 8.95 11.51 -12.30
N ASP A 72 9.49 11.06 -11.17
CA ASP A 72 10.92 11.15 -10.81
C ASP A 72 11.65 9.79 -11.00
N ASP A 73 11.03 8.84 -11.72
CA ASP A 73 11.48 7.46 -11.91
C ASP A 73 11.57 6.63 -10.60
N ASP A 74 10.93 7.08 -9.52
CA ASP A 74 10.89 6.37 -8.25
C ASP A 74 9.80 5.28 -8.25
N PRO A 75 10.09 4.05 -7.79
CA PRO A 75 9.08 2.99 -7.75
C PRO A 75 7.97 3.27 -6.74
N VAL A 76 6.75 2.97 -7.16
CA VAL A 76 5.55 3.07 -6.35
C VAL A 76 4.77 1.76 -6.39
N ILE A 77 4.14 1.40 -5.26
CA ILE A 77 3.11 0.36 -5.19
C ILE A 77 1.83 0.89 -4.55
N GLU A 78 0.69 0.50 -5.13
CA GLU A 78 -0.64 0.86 -4.67
C GLU A 78 -1.59 -0.34 -4.58
N LEU A 79 -2.52 -0.26 -3.63
CA LEU A 79 -3.61 -1.22 -3.45
C LEU A 79 -4.89 -0.47 -3.09
N ASP A 80 -6.01 -0.85 -3.70
CA ASP A 80 -7.31 -0.22 -3.45
C ASP A 80 -8.26 -1.20 -2.76
N LEU A 81 -9.09 -0.66 -1.86
CA LEU A 81 -10.22 -1.37 -1.25
C LEU A 81 -11.48 -0.53 -1.42
N ASP A 82 -12.43 -1.07 -2.17
CA ASP A 82 -13.80 -0.58 -2.22
C ASP A 82 -14.55 -0.98 -0.93
N LEU A 83 -15.28 -0.03 -0.37
CA LEU A 83 -16.11 -0.17 0.82
C LEU A 83 -17.61 -0.14 0.49
N GLU A 84 -17.97 0.15 -0.77
CA GLU A 84 -19.35 0.21 -1.21
C GLU A 84 -20.06 -1.16 -1.05
N GLY A 85 -21.35 -1.13 -0.75
CA GLY A 85 -22.12 -2.33 -0.40
C GLY A 85 -21.84 -2.88 1.00
N GLY A 86 -20.90 -2.27 1.74
CA GLY A 86 -20.54 -2.63 3.10
C GLY A 86 -19.51 -3.75 3.17
N ILE A 87 -18.57 -3.62 4.10
CA ILE A 87 -17.54 -4.63 4.37
C ILE A 87 -17.53 -5.03 5.84
N THR A 88 -17.00 -6.22 6.12
CA THR A 88 -16.74 -6.63 7.50
C THR A 88 -15.42 -6.06 8.01
N GLN A 89 -15.23 -6.05 9.33
CA GLN A 89 -13.95 -5.66 9.93
C GLN A 89 -12.83 -6.62 9.51
N GLU A 90 -13.14 -7.92 9.40
CA GLU A 90 -12.22 -8.96 8.95
C GLU A 90 -11.72 -8.68 7.53
N ARG A 91 -12.61 -8.25 6.62
CA ARG A 91 -12.23 -7.90 5.25
C ARG A 91 -11.21 -6.76 5.20
N LEU A 92 -11.35 -5.78 6.10
CA LEU A 92 -10.41 -4.67 6.24
C LEU A 92 -9.07 -5.13 6.84
N ILE A 93 -9.08 -6.06 7.80
CA ILE A 93 -7.87 -6.68 8.35
C ILE A 93 -7.11 -7.47 7.26
N ASP A 94 -7.83 -8.25 6.44
CA ASP A 94 -7.26 -8.99 5.32
C ASP A 94 -6.63 -8.05 4.28
N PHE A 95 -7.27 -6.91 4.01
CA PHE A 95 -6.71 -5.88 3.15
C PHE A 95 -5.39 -5.32 3.73
N ILE A 96 -5.37 -4.94 5.01
CA ILE A 96 -4.15 -4.45 5.68
C ILE A 96 -3.02 -5.49 5.63
N THR A 97 -3.37 -6.77 5.83
CA THR A 97 -2.42 -7.88 5.69
C THR A 97 -1.89 -8.01 4.26
N THR A 98 -2.76 -7.88 3.26
CA THR A 98 -2.39 -7.87 1.84
C THR A 98 -1.42 -6.72 1.53
N VAL A 99 -1.72 -5.51 2.00
CA VAL A 99 -0.83 -4.34 1.86
C VAL A 99 0.56 -4.63 2.43
N ARG A 100 0.63 -5.16 3.66
CA ARG A 100 1.90 -5.52 4.30
C ARG A 100 2.71 -6.51 3.46
N HIS A 101 2.08 -7.56 2.93
CA HIS A 101 2.75 -8.55 2.09
C HIS A 101 3.19 -7.99 0.74
N SER A 102 2.34 -7.18 0.10
CA SER A 102 2.68 -6.56 -1.19
C SER A 102 3.81 -5.54 -1.06
N VAL A 103 3.80 -4.69 -0.02
CA VAL A 103 4.87 -3.72 0.22
C VAL A 103 6.21 -4.41 0.50
N ALA A 104 6.24 -5.38 1.41
CA ALA A 104 7.47 -6.13 1.72
C ALA A 104 7.96 -6.95 0.51
N GLY A 105 7.04 -7.58 -0.23
CA GLY A 105 7.35 -8.35 -1.42
C GLY A 105 7.89 -7.49 -2.56
N PHE A 106 7.30 -6.32 -2.79
CA PHE A 106 7.74 -5.41 -3.84
C PHE A 106 9.08 -4.78 -3.51
N ARG A 107 9.27 -4.38 -2.24
CA ARG A 107 10.59 -3.95 -1.72
C ARG A 107 11.67 -4.96 -2.07
N LYS A 108 11.44 -6.23 -1.71
CA LYS A 108 12.37 -7.31 -2.04
C LYS A 108 12.57 -7.44 -3.55
N HIS A 109 11.48 -7.43 -4.32
CA HIS A 109 11.53 -7.54 -5.77
C HIS A 109 12.43 -6.48 -6.41
N ILE A 110 12.32 -5.20 -6.00
CA ILE A 110 13.08 -4.11 -6.64
C ILE A 110 14.54 -4.02 -6.19
N TYR A 111 14.88 -4.40 -4.95
CA TYR A 111 16.24 -4.32 -4.42
C TYR A 111 17.08 -5.60 -4.53
N ASP A 112 16.46 -6.76 -4.77
CA ASP A 112 17.16 -8.02 -5.13
C ASP A 112 17.61 -7.99 -6.61
#